data_AF-A0A1B6K1U0-F1
#
_entry.id   AF-A0A1B6K1U0-F1
#
_cell.length_a   1.000
_cell.length_b   1.000
_cell.length_c   1.000
_cell.angle_alpha   90.00
_cell.angle_beta   90.00
_cell.angle_gamma   90.00
#
_symmetry.space_group_name_H-M   'P 1'
#
loop_
_entity.id
_entity.type
_entity.pdbx_description
1 polymer ?
#
loop_
_entity_poly.entity_id
_entity_poly.type
_entity_poly.pdbx_seq_one_letter_code
_entity_poly.pdbx_strand_id
1 'polypeptide(L)'
;RIREDQYLSFGISGEYGRPAMVGADVVVAFYDIDQKTFHAVDYYITASAQCDGKNGVCPDERLGGRNDVTLISGERKNGVTMIKYRRPLQTNEPINDRPIPSEGEVSIIAAIGPLNSRKEANAHDFRDRTLDDIRIDFSSRNDHSCVNSLFNLPDEDAITPWKPEIIIGETSFSVR
;
A
#
# COMPACT_ATOMS: atom_id res chain seq x y z
N ARG A 1 -6.28 7.13 3.58
CA ARG A 1 -5.30 8.20 3.27
C ARG A 1 -3.94 7.73 3.76
N ILE A 2 -2.84 8.17 3.14
CA ILE A 2 -1.48 7.85 3.61
C ILE A 2 -0.81 9.14 4.08
N ARG A 3 -0.04 9.06 5.17
CA ARG A 3 0.85 10.14 5.61
C ARG A 3 2.09 10.23 4.71
N GLU A 4 2.89 11.26 4.91
CA GLU A 4 4.12 11.53 4.13
C GLU A 4 5.23 10.50 4.38
N ASP A 5 5.18 9.83 5.53
CA ASP A 5 6.10 8.76 5.92
C ASP A 5 5.54 7.36 5.63
N GLN A 6 4.46 7.26 4.84
CA GLN A 6 3.78 5.99 4.57
C GLN A 6 3.78 5.62 3.09
N TYR A 7 3.66 4.32 2.85
CA TYR A 7 3.42 3.72 1.55
C TYR A 7 2.04 3.09 1.47
N LEU A 8 1.56 2.91 0.25
CA LEU A 8 0.51 1.98 -0.14
C LEU A 8 1.18 0.82 -0.90
N SER A 9 0.73 -0.40 -0.67
CA SER A 9 1.11 -1.56 -1.48
C SER A 9 -0.12 -2.25 -2.04
N PHE A 10 0.00 -2.76 -3.26
CA PHE A 10 -1.04 -3.55 -3.92
C PHE A 10 -0.42 -4.52 -4.90
N GLY A 11 -0.88 -5.77 -4.90
CA GLY A 11 -0.46 -6.74 -5.91
C GLY A 11 -1.00 -8.14 -5.66
N ILE A 12 -0.34 -9.11 -6.27
CA ILE A 12 -0.75 -10.52 -6.28
C ILE A 12 -0.33 -11.17 -4.97
N SER A 13 -1.27 -11.88 -4.34
CA SER A 13 -0.99 -12.67 -3.14
C SER A 13 0.04 -13.75 -3.42
N GLY A 14 0.88 -14.05 -2.42
CA GLY A 14 1.82 -15.16 -2.51
C GLY A 14 1.16 -16.53 -2.64
N GLU A 15 -0.12 -16.62 -2.30
CA GLU A 15 -0.92 -17.84 -2.38
C GLU A 15 -2.32 -17.56 -2.93
N TYR A 16 -2.88 -18.55 -3.61
CA TYR A 16 -4.26 -18.50 -4.08
C TYR A 16 -5.22 -18.86 -2.95
N GLY A 17 -6.32 -18.11 -2.83
CA GLY A 17 -7.39 -18.40 -1.87
C GLY A 17 -7.21 -17.81 -0.47
N ARG A 18 -6.15 -17.04 -0.24
CA ARG A 18 -5.91 -16.31 1.03
C ARG A 18 -4.90 -15.17 0.85
N PRO A 19 -4.93 -14.13 1.69
CA PRO A 19 -3.88 -13.13 1.73
C PRO A 19 -2.60 -13.73 2.32
N ALA A 20 -1.53 -13.76 1.52
CA ALA A 20 -0.22 -14.26 1.94
C ALA A 20 0.87 -13.30 1.48
N MET A 21 1.68 -12.80 2.43
CA MET A 21 2.80 -11.91 2.11
C MET A 21 3.94 -12.67 1.44
N VAL A 22 4.33 -13.84 1.97
CA VAL A 22 5.48 -14.58 1.45
C VAL A 22 5.16 -15.13 0.07
N GLY A 23 6.04 -14.84 -0.88
CA GLY A 23 5.90 -15.12 -2.30
C GLY A 23 5.06 -14.09 -3.04
N ALA A 24 4.53 -13.04 -2.38
CA ALA A 24 3.74 -12.02 -3.05
C ALA A 24 4.60 -11.13 -3.95
N ASP A 25 3.95 -10.62 -4.98
CA ASP A 25 4.48 -9.70 -5.98
C ASP A 25 3.59 -8.46 -5.94
N VAL A 26 4.15 -7.36 -5.42
CA VAL A 26 3.41 -6.15 -5.09
C VAL A 26 4.11 -4.91 -5.56
N VAL A 27 3.34 -3.90 -5.91
CA VAL A 27 3.85 -2.56 -6.15
C VAL A 27 3.74 -1.75 -4.87
N VAL A 28 4.87 -1.19 -4.42
CA VAL A 28 4.92 -0.22 -3.32
C VAL A 28 4.94 1.18 -3.89
N ALA A 29 3.91 1.97 -3.57
CA ALA A 29 3.71 3.32 -4.05
C ALA A 29 3.69 4.32 -2.89
N PHE A 30 4.38 5.45 -3.06
CA PHE A 30 4.49 6.47 -2.02
C PHE A 30 4.78 7.86 -2.60
N TYR A 31 4.61 8.88 -1.77
CA TYR A 31 5.05 10.24 -2.07
C TYR A 31 6.32 10.53 -1.27
N ASP A 32 7.42 10.82 -1.96
CA ASP A 32 8.65 11.28 -1.32
C ASP A 32 8.58 12.79 -1.12
N ILE A 33 8.39 13.21 0.13
CA ILE A 33 8.32 14.62 0.47
C ILE A 33 9.66 15.36 0.28
N ASP A 34 10.78 14.67 0.46
CA ASP A 34 12.10 15.30 0.39
C ASP A 34 12.40 15.70 -1.06
N GLN A 35 12.02 14.84 -2.00
CA GLN A 35 12.18 15.05 -3.44
C GLN A 35 10.95 15.71 -4.10
N LYS A 36 9.81 15.74 -3.41
CA LYS A 36 8.49 16.13 -3.93
C LYS A 36 8.06 15.33 -5.15
N THR A 37 8.38 14.03 -5.16
CA THR A 37 8.12 13.11 -6.28
C THR A 37 7.25 11.94 -5.83
N PHE A 38 6.46 11.39 -6.77
CA PHE A 38 5.71 10.16 -6.55
C PHE A 38 6.53 8.98 -7.05
N HIS A 39 6.40 7.84 -6.38
CA HIS A 39 7.12 6.61 -6.71
C HIS A 39 6.15 5.43 -6.74
N ALA A 40 6.44 4.49 -7.62
CA ALA A 40 5.81 3.18 -7.69
C ALA A 40 6.91 2.19 -8.05
N VAL A 41 7.16 1.22 -7.18
CA VAL A 41 8.33 0.34 -7.23
C VAL A 41 7.89 -1.10 -7.07
N ASP A 42 8.40 -1.98 -7.92
CA ASP A 42 8.13 -3.42 -7.88
C ASP A 42 8.84 -4.11 -6.72
N TYR A 43 8.11 -4.97 -6.01
CA TYR A 43 8.58 -5.70 -4.84
C TYR A 43 8.16 -7.17 -4.89
N TYR A 44 9.14 -8.03 -4.67
CA TYR A 44 8.95 -9.42 -4.34
C TYR A 44 9.23 -9.69 -2.86
N ILE A 45 8.28 -10.36 -2.20
CA ILE A 45 8.33 -10.62 -0.77
C ILE A 45 8.79 -12.04 -0.51
N THR A 46 10.02 -12.21 -0.02
CA THR A 46 10.58 -13.53 0.31
C THR A 46 10.35 -13.93 1.77
N ALA A 47 10.14 -12.95 2.66
CA ALA A 47 9.87 -13.18 4.08
C ALA A 47 9.09 -11.99 4.68
N SER A 48 8.38 -12.21 5.80
CA SER A 48 7.67 -11.17 6.56
C SER A 48 8.60 -10.29 7.42
N ALA A 49 9.82 -10.04 6.94
CA ALA A 49 10.80 -9.17 7.58
C ALA A 49 11.15 -8.01 6.65
N GLN A 50 11.71 -6.93 7.20
CA GLN A 50 12.24 -5.84 6.38
C GLN A 50 13.36 -6.34 5.46
N CYS A 51 13.51 -5.71 4.29
CA CYS A 51 14.56 -6.07 3.34
C CYS A 51 15.95 -5.97 3.97
N ASP A 52 16.70 -7.08 3.97
CA ASP A 52 18.11 -7.12 4.36
C ASP A 52 19.06 -6.92 3.15
N GLY A 53 18.50 -6.79 1.95
CA GLY A 53 19.22 -6.76 0.66
C GLY A 53 19.22 -8.08 -0.10
N LYS A 54 18.71 -9.17 0.48
CA LYS A 54 18.59 -10.49 -0.15
C LYS A 54 17.29 -11.20 0.21
N ASN A 55 16.73 -10.93 1.39
CA ASN A 55 15.53 -11.53 1.94
C ASN A 55 14.63 -10.45 2.57
N GLY A 56 13.34 -10.76 2.73
CA GLY A 56 12.33 -9.87 3.30
C GLY A 56 11.40 -9.26 2.24
N VAL A 57 10.81 -8.11 2.59
CA VAL A 57 9.99 -7.27 1.70
C VAL A 57 10.93 -6.34 0.93
N CYS A 58 11.43 -6.79 -0.22
CA CYS A 58 12.47 -6.10 -0.98
C CYS A 58 11.95 -5.57 -2.32
N PRO A 59 12.42 -4.39 -2.77
CA PRO A 59 12.38 -4.03 -4.18
C PRO A 59 13.06 -5.10 -5.03
N ASP A 60 12.52 -5.38 -6.21
CA ASP A 60 13.02 -6.41 -7.13
C ASP A 60 14.48 -6.19 -7.54
N GLU A 61 14.86 -4.92 -7.76
CA GLU A 61 16.22 -4.53 -8.08
C GLU A 61 17.24 -4.95 -7.01
N ARG A 62 16.82 -5.06 -5.74
CA ARG A 62 17.69 -5.55 -4.66
C ARG A 62 17.91 -7.06 -4.73
N LEU A 63 16.98 -7.79 -5.31
CA LEU A 63 17.05 -9.24 -5.50
C LEU A 63 17.69 -9.61 -6.85
N GLY A 64 18.18 -8.62 -7.61
CA GLY A 64 18.77 -8.82 -8.92
C GLY A 64 17.75 -8.89 -10.06
N GLY A 65 16.49 -8.56 -9.79
CA GLY A 65 15.46 -8.35 -10.80
C GLY A 65 15.43 -6.90 -11.31
N ARG A 66 14.35 -6.52 -11.99
CA ARG A 66 14.10 -5.15 -12.46
C ARG A 66 12.80 -4.62 -11.89
N ASN A 67 12.71 -3.29 -11.84
CA ASN A 67 11.44 -2.63 -11.59
C ASN A 67 10.61 -2.62 -12.89
N ASP A 68 9.61 -3.51 -13.00
CA ASP A 68 8.72 -3.60 -14.17
C ASP A 68 7.51 -2.64 -14.11
N VAL A 69 7.49 -1.76 -13.12
CA VAL A 69 6.47 -0.73 -12.93
C VAL A 69 6.90 0.58 -13.58
N THR A 70 6.03 1.15 -14.42
CA THR A 70 6.16 2.54 -14.89
C THR A 70 5.14 3.44 -14.21
N LEU A 71 5.62 4.46 -13.50
CA LEU A 71 4.76 5.55 -13.02
C LEU A 71 4.15 6.32 -14.20
N ILE A 72 2.83 6.51 -14.18
CA ILE A 72 2.10 7.32 -15.18
C ILE A 72 1.87 8.74 -14.64
N SER A 73 1.34 8.85 -13.43
CA SER A 73 1.04 10.13 -12.79
C SER A 73 0.87 9.96 -11.29
N GLY A 74 1.10 11.02 -10.53
CA GLY A 74 0.71 11.10 -9.13
C GLY A 74 0.10 12.45 -8.82
N GLU A 75 -0.90 12.46 -7.97
CA GLU A 75 -1.49 13.68 -7.43
C GLU A 75 -1.81 13.53 -5.95
N ARG A 76 -1.83 14.66 -5.25
CA ARG A 76 -2.31 14.73 -3.87
C ARG A 76 -3.28 15.89 -3.74
N LYS A 77 -4.52 15.58 -3.34
CA LYS A 77 -5.61 16.55 -3.22
C LYS A 77 -6.52 16.17 -2.05
N ASN A 78 -6.87 17.12 -1.19
CA ASN A 78 -7.77 16.94 -0.05
C ASN A 78 -7.36 15.76 0.87
N GLY A 79 -6.05 15.65 1.14
CA GLY A 79 -5.46 14.55 1.93
C GLY A 79 -5.42 13.18 1.23
N VAL A 80 -5.96 13.05 0.01
CA VAL A 80 -5.91 11.81 -0.78
C VAL A 80 -4.71 11.84 -1.71
N THR A 81 -3.89 10.80 -1.64
CA THR A 81 -2.78 10.56 -2.56
C THR A 81 -3.24 9.54 -3.59
N MET A 82 -3.21 9.90 -4.88
CA MET A 82 -3.51 9.02 -5.99
C MET A 82 -2.23 8.83 -6.81
N ILE A 83 -1.82 7.57 -6.97
CA ILE A 83 -0.66 7.20 -7.78
C ILE A 83 -1.16 6.23 -8.85
N LYS A 84 -0.94 6.59 -10.11
CA LYS A 84 -1.30 5.79 -11.27
C LYS A 84 -0.03 5.24 -11.89
N TYR A 85 0.03 3.94 -12.09
CA TYR A 85 1.14 3.26 -12.73
C TYR A 85 0.64 2.22 -13.73
N ARG A 86 1.54 1.68 -14.54
CA ARG A 86 1.32 0.51 -15.40
C ARG A 86 2.38 -0.55 -15.09
N ARG A 87 1.99 -1.81 -15.23
CA ARG A 87 2.84 -3.00 -15.14
C ARG A 87 2.41 -3.97 -16.26
N PRO A 88 3.34 -4.68 -16.92
CA PRO A 88 2.98 -5.75 -17.85
C PRO A 88 2.16 -6.86 -17.18
N LEU A 89 1.26 -7.51 -17.90
CA LEU A 89 0.54 -8.70 -17.38
C LEU A 89 1.49 -9.89 -17.19
N GLN A 90 2.51 -9.98 -18.04
CA GLN A 90 3.55 -10.98 -17.99
C GLN A 90 4.88 -10.27 -18.23
N THR A 91 5.80 -10.41 -17.29
CA THR A 91 7.17 -9.93 -17.43
C THR A 91 8.07 -11.06 -17.93
N ASN A 92 9.33 -10.73 -18.20
CA ASN A 92 10.36 -11.71 -18.57
C ASN A 92 11.16 -12.20 -17.34
N GLU A 93 10.60 -12.06 -16.12
CA GLU A 93 11.28 -12.34 -14.84
C GLU A 93 10.49 -13.33 -13.96
N PRO A 94 10.52 -14.62 -14.29
CA PRO A 94 9.63 -15.61 -13.66
C PRO A 94 9.96 -15.93 -12.18
N ILE A 95 11.04 -15.38 -11.63
CA ILE A 95 11.48 -15.64 -10.25
C ILE A 95 10.78 -14.70 -9.27
N ASN A 96 10.75 -13.41 -9.60
CA ASN A 96 10.23 -12.36 -8.71
C ASN A 96 8.83 -11.91 -9.13
N ASP A 97 8.49 -12.02 -10.42
CA ASP A 97 7.17 -11.64 -10.91
C ASP A 97 6.22 -12.82 -11.01
N ARG A 98 4.97 -12.54 -10.65
CA ARG A 98 3.82 -13.40 -10.91
C ARG A 98 3.04 -12.92 -12.13
N PRO A 99 2.66 -13.84 -13.04
CA PRO A 99 1.74 -13.53 -14.12
C PRO A 99 0.42 -12.99 -13.57
N ILE A 100 -0.10 -11.94 -14.20
CA ILE A 100 -1.52 -11.61 -14.15
C ILE A 100 -2.19 -12.35 -15.32
N PRO A 101 -2.93 -13.44 -15.06
CA PRO A 101 -3.60 -14.18 -16.12
C PRO A 101 -4.60 -13.29 -16.86
N SER A 102 -4.74 -13.54 -18.17
CA SER A 102 -5.68 -12.83 -19.02
C SER A 102 -7.13 -13.25 -18.83
N GLU A 103 -7.38 -14.27 -18.00
CA GLU A 103 -8.69 -14.83 -17.67
C GLU A 103 -8.69 -15.35 -16.23
N GLY A 104 -9.83 -15.25 -15.55
CA GLY A 104 -10.03 -15.82 -14.23
C GLY A 104 -9.59 -14.90 -13.07
N GLU A 105 -9.97 -15.33 -11.87
CA GLU A 105 -9.75 -14.58 -10.65
C GLU A 105 -8.35 -14.79 -10.06
N VAL A 106 -7.76 -13.72 -9.53
CA VAL A 106 -6.47 -13.73 -8.84
C VAL A 106 -6.65 -13.19 -7.43
N SER A 107 -6.14 -13.91 -6.43
CA SER A 107 -6.06 -13.39 -5.05
C SER A 107 -5.08 -12.24 -4.97
N ILE A 108 -5.52 -11.11 -4.43
CA ILE A 108 -4.70 -9.90 -4.25
C ILE A 108 -4.42 -9.65 -2.77
N ILE A 109 -3.39 -8.87 -2.51
CA ILE A 109 -3.14 -8.27 -1.21
C ILE A 109 -2.89 -6.77 -1.35
N ALA A 110 -3.25 -6.03 -0.31
CA ALA A 110 -2.93 -4.63 -0.18
C ALA A 110 -2.60 -4.29 1.27
N ALA A 111 -1.74 -3.29 1.48
CA ALA A 111 -1.40 -2.80 2.80
C ALA A 111 -0.96 -1.34 2.77
N ILE A 112 -1.12 -0.65 3.91
CA ILE A 112 -0.55 0.67 4.17
C ILE A 112 0.43 0.54 5.33
N GLY A 113 1.64 1.03 5.16
CA GLY A 113 2.67 0.92 6.19
C GLY A 113 3.62 2.11 6.20
N PRO A 114 4.45 2.24 7.25
CA PRO A 114 5.49 3.25 7.30
C PRO A 114 6.64 2.91 6.32
N LEU A 115 7.31 3.94 5.84
CA LEU A 115 8.57 3.85 5.11
C LEU A 115 9.74 3.85 6.11
N ASN A 116 10.82 3.17 5.76
CA ASN A 116 12.08 3.26 6.50
C ASN A 116 12.94 4.45 6.02
N SER A 117 14.13 4.61 6.60
CA SER A 117 15.06 5.67 6.23
C SER A 117 15.60 5.59 4.79
N ARG A 118 15.40 4.47 4.09
CA ARG A 118 15.72 4.27 2.67
C ARG A 118 14.53 4.48 1.75
N LYS A 119 13.37 4.91 2.28
CA LYS A 119 12.08 4.93 1.58
C LYS A 119 11.66 3.55 1.05
N GLU A 120 12.03 2.49 1.78
CA GLU A 120 11.57 1.13 1.53
C GLU A 120 10.46 0.76 2.50
N ALA A 121 9.61 -0.20 2.12
CA ALA A 121 8.51 -0.67 2.95
C ALA A 121 9.00 -1.19 4.31
N ASN A 122 8.34 -0.74 5.38
CA ASN A 122 8.51 -1.24 6.73
C ASN A 122 7.21 -1.90 7.22
N ALA A 123 7.22 -2.53 8.39
CA ALA A 123 6.08 -3.29 8.91
C ALA A 123 4.81 -2.41 9.02
N HIS A 124 3.76 -2.80 8.30
CA HIS A 124 2.42 -2.24 8.44
C HIS A 124 1.74 -2.70 9.75
N ASP A 125 0.71 -1.99 10.20
CA ASP A 125 -0.13 -2.44 11.31
C ASP A 125 -0.94 -3.70 10.91
N PHE A 126 -1.38 -4.49 11.89
CA PHE A 126 -2.18 -5.69 11.62
C PHE A 126 -3.55 -5.36 10.97
N ARG A 127 -4.05 -4.12 11.16
CA ARG A 127 -5.32 -3.63 10.59
C ARG A 127 -5.16 -2.94 9.25
N ASP A 128 -3.96 -2.46 8.93
CA ASP A 128 -3.69 -1.71 7.69
C ASP A 128 -3.35 -2.63 6.52
N ARG A 129 -4.07 -3.74 6.38
CA ARG A 129 -3.86 -4.76 5.36
C ARG A 129 -5.16 -5.47 4.99
N THR A 130 -5.17 -6.14 3.85
CA THR A 130 -6.23 -7.09 3.47
C THR A 130 -6.24 -8.29 4.43
N LEU A 131 -7.35 -8.47 5.14
CA LEU A 131 -7.55 -9.57 6.10
C LEU A 131 -8.22 -10.80 5.47
N ASP A 132 -9.12 -10.56 4.53
CA ASP A 132 -9.87 -11.59 3.82
C ASP A 132 -9.27 -11.83 2.42
N ASP A 133 -9.62 -12.97 1.82
CA ASP A 133 -9.29 -13.26 0.43
C ASP A 133 -10.11 -12.37 -0.50
N ILE A 134 -9.45 -11.37 -1.07
CA ILE A 134 -10.03 -10.52 -2.11
C ILE A 134 -9.49 -11.03 -3.45
N ARG A 135 -10.41 -11.22 -4.40
CA ARG A 135 -10.07 -11.69 -5.74
C ARG A 135 -10.49 -10.70 -6.80
N ILE A 136 -9.68 -10.57 -7.83
CA ILE A 136 -9.94 -9.71 -8.97
C ILE A 136 -9.76 -10.53 -10.24
N ASP A 137 -10.78 -10.51 -11.10
CA ASP A 137 -10.64 -10.91 -12.50
C ASP A 137 -10.19 -9.71 -13.33
N PHE A 138 -8.90 -9.69 -13.71
CA PHE A 138 -8.30 -8.58 -14.47
C PHE A 138 -8.76 -8.52 -15.94
N SER A 139 -9.47 -9.55 -16.42
CA SER A 139 -10.10 -9.56 -17.75
C SER A 139 -11.47 -8.87 -17.76
N SER A 140 -12.11 -8.79 -16.60
CA SER A 140 -13.41 -8.15 -16.43
C SER A 140 -13.33 -6.66 -16.75
N ARG A 141 -14.35 -6.14 -17.44
CA ARG A 141 -14.49 -4.72 -17.75
C ARG A 141 -15.79 -4.21 -17.17
N ASN A 142 -15.74 -3.00 -16.60
CA ASN A 142 -16.94 -2.23 -16.28
C ASN A 142 -17.90 -2.94 -15.31
N ASP A 143 -17.39 -3.58 -14.25
CA ASP A 143 -18.24 -4.18 -13.21
C ASP A 143 -19.07 -3.12 -12.44
N HIS A 144 -18.65 -1.85 -12.49
CA HIS A 144 -19.27 -0.68 -11.84
C HIS A 144 -19.67 -0.94 -10.37
N SER A 145 -18.96 -1.86 -9.71
CA SER A 145 -19.32 -2.33 -8.36
C SER A 145 -18.87 -1.35 -7.26
N CYS A 146 -17.95 -0.44 -7.60
CA CYS A 146 -17.46 0.61 -6.71
C CYS A 146 -18.51 1.72 -6.50
N VAL A 147 -19.27 1.61 -5.40
CA VAL A 147 -20.34 2.56 -5.04
C VAL A 147 -19.87 3.84 -4.32
N ASN A 148 -18.63 3.84 -3.79
CA ASN A 148 -18.10 4.94 -2.98
C ASN A 148 -17.00 5.71 -3.70
N SER A 149 -17.15 7.04 -3.79
CA SER A 149 -16.10 7.93 -4.30
C SER A 149 -15.17 8.37 -3.16
N LEU A 150 -13.88 8.04 -3.28
CA LEU A 150 -12.84 8.51 -2.36
C LEU A 150 -12.66 10.04 -2.40
N PHE A 151 -13.19 10.72 -3.42
CA PHE A 151 -13.09 12.17 -3.58
C PHE A 151 -14.20 12.95 -2.87
N ASN A 152 -15.23 12.26 -2.36
CA ASN A 152 -16.33 12.86 -1.59
C ASN A 152 -16.06 12.84 -0.08
N LEU A 153 -14.85 12.50 0.36
CA LEU A 153 -14.50 12.48 1.77
C LEU A 153 -14.21 13.91 2.27
N PRO A 154 -14.73 14.30 3.45
CA PRO A 154 -14.46 15.61 4.04
C PRO A 154 -12.97 15.76 4.38
N ASP A 155 -12.46 16.99 4.34
CA ASP A 155 -11.04 17.26 4.61
C ASP A 155 -10.67 16.86 6.05
N GLU A 156 -9.46 16.35 6.25
CA GLU A 156 -9.04 15.87 7.58
C GLU A 156 -8.91 17.02 8.59
N ASP A 157 -8.53 18.19 8.10
CA ASP A 157 -8.45 19.44 8.86
C ASP A 157 -9.83 19.97 9.33
N ALA A 158 -10.94 19.34 8.90
CA ALA A 158 -12.28 19.70 9.35
C ALA A 158 -12.59 19.20 10.77
N ILE A 159 -11.76 18.31 11.35
CA ILE A 159 -11.95 17.84 12.72
C ILE A 159 -11.21 18.77 13.67
N THR A 160 -11.95 19.71 14.27
CA THR A 160 -11.41 20.53 15.36
C THR A 160 -11.20 19.65 16.59
N PRO A 161 -9.99 19.59 17.18
CA PRO A 161 -9.78 18.85 18.42
C PRO A 161 -10.66 19.43 19.53
N TRP A 162 -11.10 18.56 20.43
CA TRP A 162 -11.82 18.93 21.64
C TRP A 162 -11.06 20.03 22.36
N LYS A 163 -11.74 21.11 22.74
CA LYS A 163 -11.13 22.14 23.58
C LYS A 163 -10.68 21.47 24.89
N PRO A 164 -9.39 21.55 25.27
CA PRO A 164 -8.93 20.95 26.52
C PRO A 164 -9.69 21.57 27.70
N GLU A 165 -10.27 20.73 28.55
CA GLU A 165 -10.72 21.17 29.86
C GLU A 165 -9.50 21.28 30.78
N ILE A 166 -9.21 22.50 31.22
CA ILE A 166 -8.06 22.77 32.07
C ILE A 166 -8.57 22.90 33.50
N ILE A 167 -8.22 21.92 34.34
CA ILE A 167 -8.54 21.96 35.76
C ILE A 167 -7.41 22.71 36.50
N ILE A 168 -7.72 23.85 37.10
CA ILE A 168 -6.76 24.68 37.86
C ILE A 168 -7.23 24.79 39.31
N GLY A 169 -6.40 24.36 40.27
CA GLY A 169 -6.66 24.56 41.70
C GLY A 169 -7.58 23.54 42.37
N GLU A 170 -7.98 22.47 41.68
CA GLU A 170 -8.75 21.37 42.29
C GLU A 170 -7.84 20.36 42.99
N THR A 171 -8.34 19.83 44.11
CA THR A 171 -7.65 18.80 44.91
C THR A 171 -8.51 17.56 45.15
N SER A 172 -9.77 17.57 44.71
CA SER A 172 -10.67 16.43 44.79
C SER A 172 -11.21 16.08 43.42
N PHE A 173 -11.13 14.81 43.04
CA PHE A 173 -11.66 14.29 41.78
C PHE A 173 -12.63 13.17 42.11
N SER A 174 -13.85 13.21 41.54
CA SER A 174 -14.80 12.12 41.63
C SER A 174 -15.12 11.62 40.22
N VAL A 175 -14.88 10.33 39.99
CA VAL A 175 -15.33 9.63 38.78
C VAL A 175 -16.73 9.08 39.06
N ARG A 176 -17.65 9.22 38.11
CA ARG A 176 -18.99 8.63 38.14
C ARG A 176 -19.13 7.61 37.03
#